data_AF-A0A7K3BLR3-F1
#
_entry.id   AF-A0A7K3BLR3-F1
#
_cell.length_a   1.000
_cell.length_b   1.000
_cell.length_c   1.000
_cell.angle_alpha   90.00
_cell.angle_beta   90.00
_cell.angle_gamma   90.00
#
_symmetry.space_group_name_H-M   'P 1'
#
loop_
_entity.id
_entity.type
_entity.pdbx_description
1 polymer ?
#
loop_
_entity_poly.entity_id
_entity_poly.type
_entity_poly.pdbx_seq_one_letter_code
_entity_poly.pdbx_strand_id
1 'polypeptide(L)'
;MSGTTGSVGAAGVDAEFVVLCDDDGAGVITPFVRRFSTTPAGAVTTVDTELDGTTPYTAAGTIGLCGKVPPVDVVPHGVENTDWSLATNPGTQSVTLLVFTGTVAVTTAEGALTVPAGTALSWSVDGDEVDGRLAGTLSIDGTAPAASWQVLWTTQA
;
A
#
# COMPACT_ATOMS: atom_id res chain seq x y z
N MET A 1 -22.20 -59.06 -11.37
CA MET A 1 -22.68 -57.66 -11.34
C MET A 1 -21.50 -56.80 -10.94
N SER A 2 -20.93 -56.04 -11.88
CA SER A 2 -19.85 -55.09 -11.60
C SER A 2 -20.50 -53.78 -11.13
N GLY A 3 -20.34 -53.46 -9.84
CA GLY A 3 -20.84 -52.21 -9.27
C GLY A 3 -19.80 -51.12 -9.45
N THR A 4 -20.12 -50.10 -10.23
CA THR A 4 -19.34 -48.86 -10.31
C THR A 4 -19.66 -48.02 -9.07
N THR A 5 -18.78 -47.99 -8.07
CA THR A 5 -18.79 -46.97 -7.02
C THR A 5 -18.11 -45.72 -7.56
N GLY A 6 -18.85 -44.94 -8.35
CA GLY A 6 -18.48 -43.56 -8.63
C GLY A 6 -18.92 -42.70 -7.44
N SER A 7 -17.99 -42.00 -6.79
CA SER A 7 -18.35 -40.92 -5.89
C SER A 7 -18.91 -39.78 -6.75
N VAL A 8 -20.22 -39.59 -6.73
CA VAL A 8 -20.82 -38.37 -7.27
C VAL A 8 -20.71 -37.31 -6.18
N GLY A 9 -19.75 -36.40 -6.30
CA GLY A 9 -19.83 -35.13 -5.61
C GLY A 9 -21.04 -34.41 -6.19
N ALA A 10 -22.16 -34.39 -5.47
CA ALA A 10 -23.27 -33.54 -5.86
C ALA A 10 -22.75 -32.10 -5.88
N ALA A 11 -23.06 -31.34 -6.93
CA ALA A 11 -22.78 -29.92 -6.94
C ALA A 11 -23.58 -29.29 -5.79
N GLY A 12 -22.92 -29.07 -4.66
CA GLY A 12 -23.47 -28.42 -3.48
C GLY A 12 -23.30 -26.91 -3.57
N VAL A 13 -23.84 -26.22 -2.56
CA VAL A 13 -23.48 -24.81 -2.35
C VAL A 13 -22.04 -24.78 -1.84
N ASP A 14 -21.19 -24.01 -2.49
CA ASP A 14 -19.85 -23.71 -2.00
C ASP A 14 -19.89 -22.47 -1.09
N ALA A 15 -19.00 -22.42 -0.10
CA ALA A 15 -18.98 -21.33 0.86
C ALA A 15 -17.56 -20.86 1.18
N GLU A 16 -17.28 -19.61 0.81
CA GLU A 16 -16.05 -18.90 1.13
C GLU A 16 -16.27 -17.87 2.23
N PHE A 17 -15.25 -17.68 3.07
CA PHE A 17 -15.27 -16.72 4.17
C PHE A 17 -14.15 -15.71 3.99
N VAL A 18 -14.46 -14.46 4.32
CA VAL A 18 -13.47 -13.39 4.39
C VAL A 18 -13.74 -12.54 5.62
N VAL A 19 -12.66 -12.13 6.29
CA VAL A 19 -12.74 -11.10 7.32
C VAL A 19 -12.68 -9.75 6.64
N LEU A 20 -13.69 -8.93 6.89
CA LEU A 20 -13.83 -7.57 6.38
C LEU A 20 -13.93 -6.60 7.55
N CYS A 21 -13.68 -5.33 7.26
CA CYS A 21 -13.80 -4.26 8.23
C CYS A 21 -14.87 -3.28 7.75
N ASP A 22 -15.74 -2.90 8.68
CA ASP A 22 -16.73 -1.84 8.51
C ASP A 22 -16.20 -0.54 9.11
N ASP A 23 -16.01 0.47 8.28
CA ASP A 23 -15.57 1.81 8.66
C ASP A 23 -16.78 2.75 8.80
N ASP A 24 -17.09 3.15 10.02
CA ASP A 24 -18.21 4.06 10.32
C ASP A 24 -17.98 5.51 9.86
N GLY A 25 -16.79 5.84 9.35
CA GLY A 25 -16.38 7.19 8.94
C GLY A 25 -16.09 8.13 10.11
N ALA A 26 -16.21 7.67 11.35
CA ALA A 26 -15.89 8.39 12.58
C ALA A 26 -14.62 7.85 13.28
N GLY A 27 -13.91 6.94 12.61
CA GLY A 27 -12.65 6.35 13.08
C GLY A 27 -12.84 5.04 13.86
N VAL A 28 -14.04 4.45 13.86
CA VAL A 28 -14.26 3.11 14.40
C VAL A 28 -14.26 2.11 13.26
N ILE A 29 -13.24 1.23 13.27
CA ILE A 29 -13.13 0.12 12.33
C ILE A 29 -13.56 -1.16 13.05
N THR A 30 -14.68 -1.76 12.61
CA THR A 30 -15.23 -2.97 13.23
C THR A 30 -15.04 -4.19 12.31
N PRO A 31 -14.24 -5.19 12.71
CA PRO A 31 -14.06 -6.40 11.93
C PRO A 31 -15.28 -7.34 12.04
N PHE A 32 -15.64 -7.98 10.93
CA PHE A 32 -16.73 -8.95 10.83
C PHE A 32 -16.41 -10.02 9.77
N VAL A 33 -17.20 -11.10 9.72
CA VAL A 33 -17.04 -12.18 8.74
C VAL A 33 -18.15 -12.08 7.69
N ARG A 34 -17.76 -12.06 6.40
CA ARG A 34 -18.69 -12.25 5.28
C ARG A 34 -18.52 -13.65 4.71
N ARG A 35 -19.62 -14.41 4.69
CA ARG A 35 -19.72 -15.67 3.96
C ARG A 35 -20.30 -15.42 2.58
N PHE A 36 -19.58 -15.77 1.53
CA PHE A 36 -20.13 -15.93 0.19
C PHE A 36 -20.68 -17.34 0.04
N SER A 37 -21.81 -17.49 -0.65
CA SER A 37 -22.37 -18.80 -0.94
C SER A 37 -22.74 -18.89 -2.40
N THR A 38 -22.12 -19.83 -3.12
CA THR A 38 -22.28 -19.98 -4.57
C THR A 38 -23.07 -21.24 -4.87
N THR A 39 -24.19 -21.08 -5.56
CA THR A 39 -25.00 -22.22 -6.03
C THR A 39 -24.36 -22.89 -7.25
N PRO A 40 -24.72 -24.14 -7.60
CA PRO A 40 -24.27 -24.78 -8.83
C PRO A 40 -24.60 -24.03 -10.13
N ALA A 41 -25.64 -23.18 -10.09
CA ALA A 41 -26.02 -22.31 -11.21
C ALA A 41 -25.20 -21.01 -11.27
N GLY A 42 -24.27 -20.79 -10.34
CA GLY A 42 -23.40 -19.62 -10.25
C GLY A 42 -24.00 -18.42 -9.50
N ALA A 43 -25.20 -18.55 -8.92
CA ALA A 43 -25.78 -17.48 -8.10
C ALA A 43 -25.02 -17.35 -6.78
N VAL A 44 -24.57 -16.12 -6.45
CA VAL A 44 -23.83 -15.80 -5.24
C VAL A 44 -24.73 -15.04 -4.26
N THR A 45 -24.76 -15.47 -3.00
CA THR A 45 -25.37 -14.74 -1.88
C THR A 45 -24.34 -14.44 -0.81
N THR A 46 -24.63 -13.47 0.07
CA THR A 46 -23.78 -13.11 1.19
C THR A 46 -24.53 -13.15 2.51
N VAL A 47 -23.84 -13.53 3.58
CA VAL A 47 -24.31 -13.42 4.96
C VAL A 47 -23.18 -12.84 5.79
N ASP A 48 -23.50 -11.78 6.54
CA ASP A 48 -22.56 -11.11 7.43
C ASP A 48 -22.83 -11.52 8.88
N THR A 49 -21.76 -11.86 9.60
CA THR A 49 -21.79 -12.23 11.00
C THR A 49 -20.68 -11.54 11.76
N GLU A 50 -20.80 -11.45 13.09
CA GLU A 50 -19.67 -11.15 13.96
C GLU A 50 -18.53 -12.17 13.77
N LEU A 51 -17.39 -11.94 14.40
CA LEU A 51 -16.22 -12.81 14.30
C LEU A 51 -16.44 -14.24 14.81
N ASP A 52 -17.53 -14.49 15.53
CA ASP A 52 -17.94 -15.83 15.96
C ASP A 52 -18.54 -16.69 14.81
N GLY A 53 -18.80 -16.09 13.65
CA GLY A 53 -19.35 -16.77 12.47
C GLY A 53 -20.84 -17.12 12.55
N THR A 54 -21.56 -16.67 13.59
CA THR A 54 -22.94 -17.07 13.88
C THR A 54 -23.87 -15.91 14.26
N THR A 55 -23.39 -14.92 15.01
CA THR A 55 -24.17 -13.76 15.41
C THR A 55 -24.33 -12.83 14.21
N PRO A 56 -25.55 -12.48 13.78
CA PRO A 56 -25.74 -11.62 12.60
C PRO A 56 -25.07 -10.26 12.75
N TYR A 57 -24.42 -9.79 11.68
CA TYR A 57 -23.80 -8.47 11.63
C TYR A 57 -24.47 -7.61 10.56
N THR A 58 -24.71 -6.34 10.88
CA THR A 58 -25.22 -5.35 9.91
C THR A 58 -24.19 -4.23 9.80
N ALA A 59 -23.55 -4.12 8.64
CA ALA A 59 -22.62 -3.04 8.37
C ALA A 59 -23.35 -1.68 8.43
N ALA A 60 -22.76 -0.73 9.14
CA ALA A 60 -23.25 0.63 9.30
C ALA A 60 -22.48 1.63 8.42
N GLY A 61 -21.31 1.25 7.90
CA GLY A 61 -20.41 2.12 7.16
C GLY A 61 -19.88 1.50 5.86
N THR A 62 -18.64 1.86 5.53
CA THR A 62 -17.97 1.40 4.31
C THR A 62 -17.23 0.09 4.57
N ILE A 63 -17.57 -0.93 3.81
CA ILE A 63 -16.96 -2.26 3.93
C ILE A 63 -15.68 -2.33 3.10
N GLY A 64 -14.57 -2.71 3.74
CA GLY A 64 -13.27 -2.90 3.11
C GLY A 64 -12.52 -4.13 3.64
N LEU A 65 -11.35 -4.38 3.07
CA LEU A 65 -10.41 -5.31 3.68
C LEU A 65 -9.85 -4.65 4.94
N CYS A 66 -9.81 -5.39 6.04
CA CYS A 66 -9.09 -4.95 7.23
C CYS A 66 -7.62 -4.70 6.87
N GLY A 67 -7.03 -3.64 7.40
CA GLY A 67 -5.63 -3.31 7.11
C GLY A 67 -5.42 -2.51 5.82
N LYS A 68 -6.48 -2.23 5.05
CA LYS A 68 -6.37 -1.49 3.80
C LYS A 68 -6.68 -0.01 4.03
N VAL A 69 -5.64 0.80 4.14
CA VAL A 69 -5.76 2.25 4.09
C VAL A 69 -6.35 2.67 2.72
N PRO A 70 -7.34 3.57 2.69
CA PRO A 70 -7.79 4.18 1.44
C PRO A 70 -6.60 4.82 0.70
N PRO A 71 -6.59 4.80 -0.65
CA PRO A 71 -5.59 5.54 -1.40
C PRO A 71 -5.60 7.01 -0.97
N VAL A 72 -4.45 7.51 -0.53
CA VAL A 72 -4.29 8.93 -0.19
C VAL A 72 -3.94 9.68 -1.47
N ASP A 73 -4.55 10.86 -1.67
CA ASP A 73 -4.19 11.74 -2.77
C ASP A 73 -2.72 12.18 -2.62
N VAL A 74 -1.98 12.13 -3.72
CA VAL A 74 -0.56 12.50 -3.74
C VAL A 74 -0.30 13.69 -4.65
N VAL A 75 0.57 14.57 -4.19
CA VAL A 75 1.03 15.73 -4.96
C VAL A 75 2.44 15.44 -5.47
N PRO A 76 2.69 15.43 -6.79
CA PRO A 76 4.03 15.27 -7.35
C PRO A 76 4.78 16.61 -7.35
N HIS A 77 6.09 16.53 -7.12
CA HIS A 77 7.00 17.67 -7.09
C HIS A 77 8.31 17.32 -7.82
N GLY A 78 9.08 18.34 -8.20
CA GLY A 78 10.39 18.14 -8.80
C GLY A 78 11.29 19.36 -8.71
N VAL A 79 12.59 19.13 -8.49
CA VAL A 79 13.64 20.15 -8.56
C VAL A 79 14.86 19.59 -9.29
N GLU A 80 15.64 20.48 -9.89
CA GLU A 80 16.89 20.14 -10.56
C GLU A 80 18.04 20.90 -9.91
N ASN A 81 19.21 20.26 -9.87
CA ASN A 81 20.49 20.89 -9.52
C ASN A 81 20.45 21.73 -8.22
N THR A 82 19.66 21.31 -7.24
CA THR A 82 19.41 22.05 -5.99
C THR A 82 19.48 21.07 -4.81
N ASP A 83 19.83 21.60 -3.64
CA ASP A 83 19.72 20.89 -2.37
C ASP A 83 18.30 20.38 -2.16
N TRP A 84 18.18 19.16 -1.64
CA TRP A 84 16.89 18.58 -1.30
C TRP A 84 17.00 17.75 -0.02
N SER A 85 15.99 17.77 0.85
CA SER A 85 15.95 16.91 2.04
C SER A 85 14.54 16.55 2.47
N LEU A 86 14.40 15.44 3.20
CA LEU A 86 13.14 15.11 3.88
C LEU A 86 12.74 16.16 4.92
N ALA A 87 13.71 16.76 5.61
CA ALA A 87 13.44 17.76 6.66
C ALA A 87 12.73 19.01 6.11
N THR A 88 13.04 19.41 4.87
CA THR A 88 12.42 20.55 4.18
C THR A 88 11.13 20.18 3.44
N ASN A 89 10.85 18.87 3.27
CA ASN A 89 9.70 18.35 2.54
C ASN A 89 8.93 17.34 3.42
N PRO A 90 8.27 17.80 4.50
CA PRO A 90 7.50 16.90 5.36
C PRO A 90 6.33 16.26 4.59
N GLY A 91 5.98 15.03 4.97
CA GLY A 91 4.87 14.30 4.32
C GLY A 91 5.26 13.60 3.01
N THR A 92 6.55 13.61 2.64
CA THR A 92 7.04 12.84 1.49
C THR A 92 6.76 11.35 1.65
N GLN A 93 6.20 10.72 0.62
CA GLN A 93 5.94 9.28 0.56
C GLN A 93 6.96 8.53 -0.30
N SER A 94 7.44 9.18 -1.36
CA SER A 94 8.43 8.61 -2.26
C SER A 94 9.37 9.67 -2.80
N VAL A 95 10.61 9.29 -3.08
CA VAL A 95 11.67 10.14 -3.65
C VAL A 95 12.40 9.33 -4.70
N THR A 96 12.67 9.93 -5.84
CA THR A 96 13.59 9.40 -6.85
C THR A 96 14.64 10.45 -7.19
N LEU A 97 15.90 10.07 -7.02
CA LEU A 97 17.05 10.82 -7.53
C LEU A 97 17.49 10.23 -8.87
N LEU A 98 17.66 11.08 -9.88
CA LEU A 98 18.23 10.75 -11.17
C LEU A 98 19.50 11.57 -11.37
N VAL A 99 20.65 10.92 -11.58
CA VAL A 99 21.92 11.61 -11.84
C VAL A 99 22.29 11.46 -13.31
N PHE A 100 22.30 12.56 -14.05
CA PHE A 100 22.60 12.55 -15.48
C PHE A 100 24.08 12.69 -15.77
N THR A 101 24.78 13.58 -15.04
CA THR A 101 26.21 13.82 -15.20
C THR A 101 26.88 14.06 -13.85
N GLY A 102 28.20 13.87 -13.80
CA GLY A 102 28.98 14.03 -12.57
C GLY A 102 28.61 13.03 -11.49
N THR A 103 28.71 13.47 -10.24
CA THR A 103 28.52 12.63 -9.06
C THR A 103 27.85 13.45 -7.97
N VAL A 104 26.81 12.90 -7.34
CA VAL A 104 26.00 13.57 -6.31
C VAL A 104 26.17 12.85 -4.97
N ALA A 105 26.31 13.62 -3.89
CA ALA A 105 26.34 13.07 -2.54
C ALA A 105 24.92 13.00 -1.96
N VAL A 106 24.57 11.84 -1.42
CA VAL A 106 23.30 11.58 -0.73
C VAL A 106 23.62 11.16 0.70
N THR A 107 23.00 11.76 1.69
CA THR A 107 23.13 11.34 3.09
C THR A 107 21.86 10.63 3.53
N THR A 108 21.98 9.40 3.99
CA THR A 108 20.89 8.63 4.62
C THR A 108 21.15 8.44 6.11
N ALA A 109 20.25 7.75 6.83
CA ALA A 109 20.46 7.40 8.23
C ALA A 109 21.69 6.48 8.43
N GLU A 110 22.05 5.71 7.41
CA GLU A 110 23.18 4.77 7.41
C GLU A 110 24.51 5.46 7.06
N GLY A 111 24.48 6.67 6.50
CA GLY A 111 25.65 7.48 6.18
C GLY A 111 25.60 8.13 4.80
N ALA A 112 26.74 8.64 4.36
CA ALA A 112 26.87 9.28 3.04
C ALA A 112 27.14 8.24 1.94
N LEU A 113 26.43 8.38 0.84
CA LEU A 113 26.57 7.63 -0.40
C LEU A 113 26.90 8.59 -1.55
N THR A 114 27.76 8.13 -2.44
CA THR A 114 28.17 8.86 -3.64
C THR A 114 27.53 8.22 -4.86
N VAL A 115 26.70 8.96 -5.58
CA VAL A 115 25.87 8.47 -6.69
C VAL A 115 26.42 8.98 -8.02
N PRO A 116 26.96 8.10 -8.89
CA PRO A 116 27.54 8.52 -10.16
C PRO A 116 26.47 8.72 -11.25
N ALA A 117 26.85 9.45 -12.30
CA ALA A 117 26.08 9.61 -13.53
C ALA A 117 25.55 8.28 -14.09
N GLY A 118 24.32 8.32 -14.62
CA GLY A 118 23.62 7.15 -15.14
C GLY A 118 22.90 6.31 -14.08
N THR A 119 22.93 6.73 -12.81
CA THR A 119 22.27 6.03 -11.70
C THR A 119 20.96 6.70 -11.32
N ALA A 120 19.97 5.87 -10.95
CA ALA A 120 18.77 6.30 -10.28
C ALA A 120 18.61 5.56 -8.95
N LEU A 121 18.20 6.27 -7.91
CA LEU A 121 17.89 5.71 -6.60
C LEU A 121 16.48 6.13 -6.20
N SER A 122 15.72 5.20 -5.63
CA SER A 122 14.37 5.47 -5.15
C SER A 122 14.21 5.02 -3.71
N TRP A 123 13.50 5.84 -2.93
CA TRP A 123 13.05 5.54 -1.59
C TRP A 123 11.54 5.71 -1.54
N SER A 124 10.84 4.79 -0.90
CA SER A 124 9.40 4.87 -0.72
C SER A 124 9.00 4.23 0.60
N VAL A 125 7.85 4.64 1.12
CA VAL A 125 7.15 3.88 2.15
C VAL A 125 6.85 2.47 1.65
N ASP A 126 6.81 1.50 2.55
CA ASP A 126 6.41 0.12 2.24
C ASP A 126 4.89 -0.03 2.06
N GLY A 127 4.13 1.00 2.45
CA GLY A 127 2.69 1.09 2.26
C GLY A 127 1.89 0.35 3.31
N ASP A 128 2.49 0.01 4.46
CA ASP A 128 1.75 -0.49 5.61
C ASP A 128 1.00 0.63 6.35
N GLU A 129 0.11 0.26 7.28
CA GLU A 129 -0.73 1.23 8.00
C GLU A 129 0.06 2.11 8.99
N VAL A 130 1.33 1.80 9.23
CA VAL A 130 2.18 2.47 10.21
C VAL A 130 3.00 3.58 9.55
N ASP A 131 3.53 3.32 8.35
CA ASP A 131 4.47 4.18 7.67
C ASP A 131 3.84 4.92 6.47
N GLY A 132 2.92 5.84 6.75
CA GLY A 132 2.32 6.69 5.70
C GLY A 132 3.28 7.71 5.07
N ARG A 133 4.50 7.88 5.58
CA ARG A 133 5.48 8.87 5.10
C ARG A 133 6.91 8.42 5.41
N LEU A 134 7.85 8.81 4.56
CA LEU A 134 9.27 8.63 4.83
C LEU A 134 9.67 9.42 6.08
N ALA A 135 10.45 8.78 6.93
CA ALA A 135 10.98 9.35 8.16
C ALA A 135 12.50 9.15 8.24
N GLY A 136 13.15 9.90 9.13
CA GLY A 136 14.59 9.84 9.33
C GLY A 136 15.38 10.79 8.44
N THR A 137 16.62 10.41 8.13
CA THR A 137 17.56 11.24 7.39
C THR A 137 17.61 10.82 5.93
N LEU A 138 17.27 11.75 5.04
CA LEU A 138 17.60 11.68 3.62
C LEU A 138 17.82 13.11 3.13
N SER A 139 19.02 13.38 2.60
CA SER A 139 19.35 14.64 1.95
C SER A 139 20.24 14.42 0.75
N ILE A 140 20.10 15.32 -0.22
CA ILE A 140 20.84 15.36 -1.47
C ILE A 140 21.55 16.71 -1.47
N ASP A 141 22.87 16.67 -1.46
CA ASP A 141 23.71 17.86 -1.48
C ASP A 141 23.80 18.39 -2.90
N GLY A 142 23.28 19.59 -3.11
CA GLY A 142 23.25 20.27 -4.39
C GLY A 142 24.48 21.12 -4.69
N THR A 143 25.53 21.02 -3.86
CA THR A 143 26.80 21.69 -4.11
C THR A 143 27.74 20.90 -5.04
N ALA A 144 27.29 19.79 -5.63
CA ALA A 144 28.07 18.93 -6.53
C ALA A 144 28.53 19.67 -7.81
N PRO A 145 29.80 20.11 -7.89
CA PRO A 145 30.26 20.92 -9.01
C PRO A 145 30.35 20.06 -10.28
N ALA A 146 29.83 20.58 -11.39
CA ALA A 146 29.78 19.90 -12.70
C ALA A 146 28.94 18.61 -12.74
N ALA A 147 28.07 18.38 -11.75
CA ALA A 147 27.03 17.37 -11.82
C ALA A 147 25.71 17.97 -12.33
N SER A 148 24.85 17.13 -12.90
CA SER A 148 23.47 17.49 -13.21
C SER A 148 22.54 16.38 -12.79
N TRP A 149 21.50 16.70 -12.03
CA TRP A 149 20.58 15.73 -11.45
C TRP A 149 19.17 16.32 -11.27
N GLN A 150 18.21 15.42 -11.10
CA GLN A 150 16.83 15.75 -10.80
C GLN A 150 16.36 14.94 -9.59
N VAL A 151 15.58 15.58 -8.74
CA VAL A 151 14.85 14.93 -7.65
C VAL A 151 13.37 15.04 -7.94
N LEU A 152 12.68 13.91 -7.99
CA LEU A 152 11.22 13.83 -8.10
C LEU A 152 10.68 13.22 -6.81
N TRP A 153 9.62 13.77 -6.24
CA TRP A 153 9.03 13.19 -5.03
C TRP A 153 7.52 13.40 -4.99
N THR A 154 6.85 12.62 -4.14
CA THR A 154 5.44 12.78 -3.85
C THR A 154 5.23 13.10 -2.38
N THR A 155 4.25 13.94 -2.07
CA THR A 155 3.76 14.16 -0.70
C THR A 155 2.30 13.73 -0.59
N GLN A 156 1.84 13.35 0.60
CA GLN A 156 0.40 13.30 0.87
C GLN A 156 -0.20 14.70 0.69
N ALA A 157 -1.40 14.78 0.08
CA ALA A 157 -2.17 16.00 -0.05
C ALA A 157 -2.71 16.52 1.28
#